data_AF-A0A850BJ27-F1
#
_entry.id   AF-A0A850BJ27-F1
#
_cell.length_a   1.000
_cell.length_b   1.000
_cell.length_c   1.000
_cell.angle_alpha   90.00
_cell.angle_beta   90.00
_cell.angle_gamma   90.00
#
_symmetry.space_group_name_H-M   'P 1'
#
loop_
_entity.id
_entity.type
_entity.pdbx_description
1 polymer ?
#
loop_
_entity_poly.entity_id
_entity_poly.type
_entity_poly.pdbx_seq_one_letter_code
_entity_poly.pdbx_strand_id
1 'polypeptide(L)'
;MKPGSDPYKYFRIEAHEILDGLTRGLLDLEKQGGEGEELIGQCFRYAHTLKGAARVVKQLKIAEVAHAIEDALAPYRESGEPISPEYVTELLRLLDIIREEVSLLDAPPEDSLRTPRIVKENAAPLAGADRFDTLRIATAEMDEILDGIS
;
A
#
# COMPACT_ATOMS: atom_id res chain seq x y z
N MET A 1 4.51 2.07 21.53
CA MET A 1 5.71 2.25 20.68
C MET A 1 6.85 2.79 21.52
N LYS A 2 8.11 2.40 21.29
CA LYS A 2 9.25 3.18 21.81
C LYS A 2 9.48 4.41 20.91
N PRO A 3 9.85 5.59 21.44
CA PRO A 3 10.30 6.71 20.62
C PRO A 3 11.50 6.28 19.75
N GLY A 4 11.56 6.73 18.50
CA GLY A 4 12.69 6.44 17.59
C GLY A 4 12.66 5.09 16.85
N SER A 5 11.60 4.28 16.98
CA SER A 5 11.43 3.08 16.14
C SER A 5 10.75 3.45 14.82
N ASP A 6 11.51 3.45 13.72
CA ASP A 6 10.98 3.51 12.35
C ASP A 6 10.03 2.32 12.11
N PRO A 7 8.72 2.56 11.90
CA PRO A 7 7.73 1.48 11.75
C PRO A 7 7.75 0.84 10.36
N TYR A 8 8.39 1.47 9.36
CA TYR A 8 8.41 1.00 7.98
C TYR A 8 9.74 0.33 7.59
N LYS A 9 10.77 0.40 8.43
CA LYS A 9 12.12 -0.17 8.16
C LYS A 9 12.11 -1.53 7.48
N TYR A 10 11.40 -2.51 8.05
CA TYR A 10 11.36 -3.87 7.49
C TYR A 10 10.52 -3.95 6.22
N PHE A 11 9.41 -3.21 6.17
CA PHE A 11 8.57 -3.11 4.99
C PHE A 11 9.30 -2.51 3.79
N ARG A 12 10.13 -1.46 3.98
CA ARG A 12 10.91 -0.88 2.86
C ARG A 12 11.92 -1.89 2.30
N ILE A 13 12.62 -2.62 3.16
CA ILE A 13 13.56 -3.69 2.74
C ILE A 13 12.82 -4.76 1.92
N GLU A 14 11.74 -5.32 2.46
CA GLU A 14 10.93 -6.34 1.78
C GLU A 14 10.31 -5.82 0.48
N ALA A 15 9.77 -4.60 0.48
CA ALA A 15 9.19 -3.97 -0.70
C ALA A 15 10.24 -3.78 -1.81
N HIS A 16 11.46 -3.33 -1.50
CA HIS A 16 12.52 -3.22 -2.51
C HIS A 16 12.93 -4.59 -3.08
N GLU A 17 13.08 -5.63 -2.25
CA GLU A 17 13.39 -6.98 -2.71
C GLU A 17 12.29 -7.52 -3.67
N ILE A 18 11.03 -7.31 -3.32
CA ILE A 18 9.88 -7.71 -4.15
C ILE A 18 9.81 -6.89 -5.45
N LEU A 19 9.96 -5.57 -5.37
CA LEU A 19 9.94 -4.68 -6.54
C LEU A 19 11.06 -5.04 -7.52
N ASP A 20 12.26 -5.33 -7.04
CA ASP A 20 13.37 -5.74 -7.89
C ASP A 20 13.13 -7.14 -8.49
N GLY A 21 12.52 -8.07 -7.75
CA GLY A 21 12.06 -9.35 -8.27
C GLY A 21 11.04 -9.19 -9.40
N LEU A 22 10.03 -8.35 -9.19
CA LEU A 22 8.95 -8.06 -10.14
C LEU A 22 9.46 -7.32 -11.38
N THR A 23 10.34 -6.32 -11.22
CA THR A 23 10.98 -5.61 -12.35
C THR A 23 11.78 -6.57 -13.22
N ARG A 24 12.58 -7.48 -12.62
CA ARG A 24 13.35 -8.47 -13.38
C ARG A 24 12.43 -9.43 -14.14
N GLY A 25 11.41 -9.98 -13.49
CA GLY A 25 10.44 -10.87 -14.12
C GLY A 25 9.71 -10.23 -15.31
N LEU A 26 9.28 -8.98 -15.17
CA LEU A 26 8.63 -8.22 -16.25
C LEU A 26 9.60 -7.94 -17.41
N LEU A 27 10.85 -7.52 -17.14
CA LEU A 27 11.85 -7.29 -18.19
C LEU A 27 12.28 -8.59 -18.90
N ASP A 28 12.30 -9.73 -18.21
CA ASP A 28 12.61 -11.03 -18.83
C ASP A 28 11.43 -11.57 -19.65
N LEU A 29 10.20 -11.23 -19.27
CA LEU A 29 8.97 -11.49 -20.03
C LEU A 29 8.90 -10.63 -21.31
N GLU A 30 9.28 -9.36 -21.24
CA GLU A 30 9.42 -8.47 -22.41
C GLU A 30 10.44 -9.01 -23.42
N LYS A 31 11.62 -9.45 -22.96
CA LYS A 31 12.66 -10.07 -23.81
C LYS A 31 12.20 -11.36 -24.50
N GLN A 32 11.26 -12.08 -23.89
CA GLN A 32 10.65 -13.31 -24.42
C GLN A 32 9.41 -13.03 -25.28
N GLY A 33 9.14 -11.77 -25.63
CA GLY A 33 8.00 -11.40 -26.48
C GLY A 33 6.64 -11.57 -25.80
N GLY A 34 6.61 -11.63 -24.47
CA GLY A 34 5.39 -11.88 -23.68
C GLY A 34 5.14 -13.34 -23.31
N GLU A 35 5.94 -14.27 -23.82
CA GLU A 35 5.82 -15.70 -23.51
C GLU A 35 6.50 -16.04 -22.18
N GLY A 36 5.84 -16.87 -21.36
CA GLY A 36 6.42 -17.37 -20.10
C GLY A 36 5.43 -17.49 -18.95
N GLU A 37 4.60 -18.53 -18.95
CA GLU A 37 3.61 -18.82 -17.90
C GLU A 37 4.24 -18.81 -16.48
N GLU A 38 5.43 -19.39 -16.32
CA GLU A 38 6.14 -19.40 -15.04
C GLU A 38 6.56 -17.99 -14.59
N LEU A 39 7.01 -17.14 -15.51
CA LEU A 39 7.37 -15.74 -15.22
C LEU A 39 6.15 -14.90 -14.88
N ILE A 40 5.05 -15.06 -15.61
CA ILE A 40 3.76 -14.41 -15.31
C ILE A 40 3.29 -14.85 -13.91
N GLY A 41 3.33 -16.15 -13.61
CA GLY A 41 2.99 -16.69 -12.30
C GLY A 41 3.91 -16.20 -11.18
N GLN A 42 5.20 -16.00 -11.45
CA GLN A 42 6.15 -15.41 -10.50
C GLN A 42 5.85 -13.93 -10.24
N CYS A 43 5.61 -13.15 -11.29
CA CYS A 43 5.24 -11.73 -11.20
C CYS A 43 3.94 -11.55 -10.41
N PHE A 44 2.92 -12.38 -10.69
CA PHE A 44 1.67 -12.40 -9.92
C PHE A 44 1.92 -12.61 -8.43
N ARG A 45 2.77 -13.59 -8.05
CA ARG A 45 3.09 -13.87 -6.64
C ARG A 45 3.81 -12.70 -5.97
N TYR A 46 4.74 -12.04 -6.66
CA TYR A 46 5.40 -10.83 -6.13
C TYR A 46 4.39 -9.70 -5.88
N ALA A 47 3.52 -9.38 -6.84
CA ALA A 47 2.48 -8.37 -6.67
C ALA A 47 1.54 -8.69 -5.50
N HIS A 48 1.13 -9.96 -5.37
CA HIS A 48 0.29 -10.43 -4.26
C HIS A 48 0.94 -10.28 -2.89
N THR A 49 2.22 -10.65 -2.75
CA THR A 49 2.98 -10.47 -1.51
C THR A 49 3.13 -8.99 -1.16
N LEU A 50 3.46 -8.14 -2.13
CA LEU A 50 3.59 -6.69 -1.92
C LEU A 50 2.28 -6.04 -1.46
N LYS A 51 1.15 -6.42 -2.09
CA LYS A 51 -0.21 -6.04 -1.66
C LYS A 51 -0.48 -6.43 -0.21
N GLY A 52 -0.11 -7.66 0.17
CA GLY A 52 -0.25 -8.17 1.54
C GLY A 52 0.57 -7.35 2.54
N ALA A 53 1.88 -7.22 2.30
CA ALA A 53 2.79 -6.48 3.16
C ALA A 53 2.36 -5.01 3.33
N ALA A 54 2.00 -4.34 2.23
CA ALA A 54 1.55 -2.94 2.25
C ALA A 54 0.26 -2.75 3.08
N ARG A 55 -0.70 -3.70 3.02
CA ARG A 55 -1.91 -3.67 3.87
C ARG A 55 -1.58 -3.82 5.36
N VAL A 56 -0.62 -4.68 5.72
CA VAL A 56 -0.19 -4.87 7.12
C VAL A 56 0.36 -3.57 7.72
N VAL A 57 1.18 -2.83 6.97
CA VAL A 57 1.71 -1.52 7.39
C VAL A 57 0.82 -0.31 7.05
N LYS A 58 -0.40 -0.55 6.58
CA LYS A 58 -1.41 0.47 6.22
C LYS A 58 -1.00 1.44 5.09
N GLN A 59 -0.08 1.03 4.23
CA GLN A 59 0.30 1.77 3.02
C GLN A 59 -0.69 1.45 1.89
N LEU A 60 -1.90 2.03 2.00
CA LEU A 60 -3.02 1.70 1.12
C LEU A 60 -2.74 2.02 -0.35
N LYS A 61 -2.04 3.13 -0.64
CA LYS A 61 -1.69 3.52 -2.01
C LYS A 61 -0.82 2.48 -2.71
N ILE A 62 0.21 1.98 -2.01
CA ILE A 62 1.05 0.88 -2.50
C ILE A 62 0.21 -0.40 -2.70
N ALA A 63 -0.68 -0.72 -1.75
CA ALA A 63 -1.52 -1.90 -1.85
C ALA A 63 -2.53 -1.84 -3.03
N GLU A 64 -3.03 -0.66 -3.38
CA GLU A 64 -3.91 -0.44 -4.53
C GLU A 64 -3.18 -0.65 -5.86
N VAL A 65 -1.98 -0.07 -6.01
CA VAL A 65 -1.19 -0.21 -7.24
C VAL A 65 -0.67 -1.65 -7.39
N ALA A 66 -0.23 -2.29 -6.30
CA ALA A 66 0.15 -3.71 -6.31
C ALA A 66 -1.04 -4.62 -6.68
N HIS A 67 -2.25 -4.29 -6.24
CA HIS A 67 -3.46 -5.01 -6.65
C HIS A 67 -3.78 -4.83 -8.14
N ALA A 68 -3.64 -3.62 -8.68
CA ALA A 68 -3.83 -3.38 -10.11
C ALA A 68 -2.86 -4.20 -10.99
N ILE A 69 -1.61 -4.38 -10.55
CA ILE A 69 -0.63 -5.24 -11.23
C ILE A 69 -1.02 -6.73 -11.11
N GLU A 70 -1.48 -7.17 -9.93
CA GLU A 70 -1.94 -8.54 -9.70
C GLU A 70 -3.16 -8.90 -10.57
N ASP A 71 -4.17 -8.02 -10.60
CA ASP A 71 -5.38 -8.16 -11.42
C ASP A 71 -5.06 -8.13 -12.93
N ALA A 72 -4.11 -7.28 -13.35
CA ALA A 72 -3.67 -7.22 -14.75
C ALA A 72 -2.92 -8.48 -15.22
N LEU A 73 -2.23 -9.18 -14.31
CA LEU A 73 -1.51 -10.43 -14.61
C LEU A 73 -2.40 -11.69 -14.53
N ALA A 74 -3.54 -11.62 -13.83
CA ALA A 74 -4.38 -12.79 -13.57
C ALA A 74 -4.91 -13.47 -14.86
N PRO A 75 -5.42 -12.77 -15.88
CA PRO A 75 -5.95 -13.41 -17.09
C PRO A 75 -4.88 -14.19 -17.86
N TYR A 76 -3.69 -13.62 -18.03
CA TYR A 76 -2.56 -14.25 -18.74
C TYR A 76 -2.04 -15.48 -18.00
N ARG A 77 -2.04 -15.45 -16.65
CA ARG A 77 -1.71 -16.61 -15.81
C ARG A 77 -2.72 -17.76 -15.99
N GLU A 78 -3.99 -17.43 -16.21
CA GLU A 78 -5.08 -18.41 -16.28
C GLU A 78 -5.31 -18.97 -17.69
N SER A 79 -5.05 -18.17 -18.73
CA SER A 79 -5.14 -18.61 -20.13
C SER A 79 -3.84 -19.21 -20.68
N GLY A 80 -2.69 -18.85 -20.12
CA GLY A 80 -1.37 -19.14 -20.70
C GLY A 80 -1.06 -18.30 -21.96
N GLU A 81 -1.89 -17.31 -22.30
CA GLU A 81 -1.66 -16.42 -23.44
C GLU A 81 -0.51 -15.44 -23.16
N PRO A 82 0.27 -15.05 -24.18
CA PRO A 82 1.35 -14.08 -24.01
C PRO A 82 0.81 -12.67 -23.72
N ILE A 83 1.55 -11.93 -22.88
CA ILE A 83 1.28 -10.53 -22.58
C ILE A 83 1.94 -9.61 -23.62
N SER A 84 1.29 -8.52 -24.07
CA SER A 84 1.93 -7.65 -25.06
C SER A 84 3.08 -6.83 -24.44
N PRO A 85 4.18 -6.56 -25.16
CA PRO A 85 5.29 -5.73 -24.66
C PRO A 85 4.86 -4.32 -24.21
N GLU A 86 3.87 -3.73 -24.88
CA GLU A 86 3.29 -2.44 -24.51
C GLU A 86 2.56 -2.51 -23.16
N TYR A 87 1.92 -3.64 -22.87
CA TYR A 87 1.26 -3.86 -21.58
C TYR A 87 2.28 -4.16 -20.47
N VAL A 88 3.36 -4.90 -20.75
CA VAL A 88 4.50 -5.04 -19.83
C VAL A 88 5.13 -3.68 -19.50
N THR A 89 5.29 -2.80 -20.50
CA THR A 89 5.76 -1.42 -20.30
C THR A 89 4.85 -0.65 -19.35
N GLU A 90 3.52 -0.81 -19.43
CA GLU A 90 2.59 -0.15 -18.49
C GLU A 90 2.72 -0.72 -17.07
N LEU A 91 2.87 -2.04 -16.92
CA LEU A 91 3.12 -2.66 -15.61
C LEU A 91 4.41 -2.12 -14.97
N LEU A 92 5.47 -1.91 -15.75
CA LEU A 92 6.72 -1.30 -15.27
C LEU A 92 6.50 0.13 -14.74
N ARG A 93 5.65 0.95 -15.39
CA ARG A 93 5.28 2.28 -14.86
C ARG A 93 4.53 2.20 -13.53
N LEU A 94 3.68 1.19 -13.34
CA LEU A 94 3.00 0.95 -12.06
C LEU A 94 4.00 0.57 -10.95
N LEU A 95 5.07 -0.18 -11.28
CA LEU A 95 6.16 -0.44 -10.34
C LEU A 95 6.90 0.83 -9.94
N ASP A 96 7.17 1.73 -10.90
CA ASP A 96 7.85 3.00 -10.62
C ASP A 96 7.05 3.88 -9.65
N ILE A 97 5.72 3.96 -9.83
CA ILE A 97 4.82 4.62 -8.85
C ILE A 97 4.97 4.01 -7.45
N ILE A 98 5.06 2.67 -7.33
CA ILE A 98 5.27 2.05 -6.02
C ILE A 98 6.68 2.38 -5.46
N ARG A 99 7.71 2.43 -6.30
CA ARG A 99 9.08 2.80 -5.88
C ARG A 99 9.13 4.23 -5.33
N GLU A 100 8.41 5.16 -5.96
CA GLU A 100 8.24 6.54 -5.46
C GLU A 100 7.55 6.55 -4.09
N GLU A 101 6.39 5.88 -3.95
CA GLU A 101 5.65 5.78 -2.69
C GLU A 101 6.48 5.12 -1.57
N VAL A 102 7.29 4.10 -1.85
CA VAL A 102 8.22 3.50 -0.88
C VAL A 102 9.30 4.48 -0.46
N SER A 103 9.85 5.27 -1.40
CA SER A 103 10.89 6.27 -1.11
C SER A 103 10.37 7.44 -0.25
N LEU A 104 9.07 7.76 -0.32
CA LEU A 104 8.44 8.72 0.60
C LEU A 104 8.45 8.25 2.07
N LEU A 105 8.69 6.96 2.32
CA LEU A 105 8.78 6.36 3.66
C LEU A 105 10.21 6.35 4.23
N ASP A 106 11.22 6.88 3.52
CA ASP A 106 12.62 6.99 3.96
C ASP A 106 12.93 8.26 4.79
N ALA A 107 11.93 9.10 5.08
CA ALA A 107 12.12 10.32 5.86
C ALA A 107 12.52 10.03 7.33
N PRO A 108 13.46 10.80 7.92
CA PRO A 108 13.98 10.54 9.25
C PRO A 108 12.97 10.86 10.38
N PRO A 109 13.11 10.24 11.56
CA PRO A 109 12.17 10.42 12.67
C PRO A 109 12.44 11.72 13.47
N GLU A 110 12.33 12.91 12.86
CA GLU A 110 12.29 14.21 13.56
C GLU A 110 11.59 15.33 12.73
N ASP A 111 10.91 16.27 13.41
CA ASP A 111 10.08 17.40 12.91
C ASP A 111 8.64 17.14 12.37
N SER A 112 8.07 15.93 12.51
CA SER A 112 6.61 15.73 12.31
C SER A 112 5.73 16.38 13.41
N LEU A 113 6.32 17.11 14.36
CA LEU A 113 5.64 17.91 15.39
C LEU A 113 5.50 19.39 14.99
N ARG A 114 5.28 19.67 13.70
CA ARG A 114 4.61 20.91 13.29
C ARG A 114 3.12 20.80 13.57
N THR A 115 2.79 20.93 14.86
CA THR A 115 1.47 21.36 15.33
C THR A 115 0.98 22.49 14.41
N PRO A 116 -0.27 22.48 13.91
CA PRO A 116 -0.77 23.56 13.08
C PRO A 116 -0.62 24.87 13.87
N ARG A 117 0.31 25.72 13.42
CA ARG A 117 0.50 27.05 13.98
C ARG A 117 -0.71 27.86 13.57
N ILE A 118 -1.77 27.81 14.39
CA ILE A 118 -2.91 28.71 14.30
C ILE A 118 -2.33 30.12 14.28
N VAL A 119 -2.34 30.74 13.11
CA VAL A 119 -2.03 32.15 12.97
C VAL A 119 -3.13 32.88 13.74
N LYS A 120 -2.73 33.58 14.81
CA LYS A 120 -3.61 34.57 15.45
C LYS A 120 -3.73 35.76 14.51
N GLU A 121 -4.57 35.60 13.49
CA GLU A 121 -5.05 36.73 12.70
C GLU A 121 -6.16 37.42 13.50
N ASN A 122 -6.02 38.73 13.67
CA ASN A 122 -6.93 39.52 14.49
C ASN A 122 -8.25 39.74 13.72
N ALA A 123 -9.25 38.90 13.98
CA ALA A 123 -10.63 39.15 13.60
C ALA A 123 -11.51 39.28 14.85
N ALA A 124 -12.31 40.35 14.92
CA ALA A 124 -13.24 40.61 16.01
C ALA A 124 -14.37 39.55 16.07
N PRO A 125 -14.99 39.31 17.25
CA PRO A 125 -15.88 38.19 17.43
C PRO A 125 -17.22 38.37 16.70
N LEU A 126 -17.55 37.42 15.82
CA LEU A 126 -18.92 37.19 15.37
C LEU A 126 -19.46 35.94 16.06
N ALA A 127 -20.58 36.11 16.76
CA ALA A 127 -21.25 35.04 17.49
C ALA A 127 -22.09 34.17 16.54
N GLY A 128 -22.10 32.86 16.78
CA GLY A 128 -22.93 31.90 16.04
C GLY A 128 -22.35 30.50 16.16
N ALA A 129 -23.15 29.54 16.60
CA ALA A 129 -22.72 28.15 16.71
C ALA A 129 -22.77 27.46 15.34
N ASP A 130 -21.83 26.55 15.08
CA ASP A 130 -22.21 25.13 15.10
C ASP A 130 -21.01 24.22 15.35
N ARG A 131 -21.28 23.07 15.98
CA ARG A 131 -20.28 22.06 16.33
C ARG A 131 -20.36 20.93 15.30
N PHE A 132 -19.24 20.55 14.71
CA PHE A 132 -19.15 19.29 13.95
C PHE A 132 -18.56 18.19 14.84
N ASP A 133 -19.36 17.16 15.10
CA ASP A 133 -19.11 16.15 16.11
C ASP A 133 -17.96 15.20 15.75
N THR A 134 -17.09 14.94 16.73
CA THR A 134 -16.06 13.91 16.63
C THR A 134 -16.68 12.54 16.88
N LEU A 135 -16.84 11.75 15.81
CA LEU A 135 -17.38 10.40 15.89
C LEU A 135 -16.37 9.46 16.59
N ARG A 136 -16.56 9.22 17.90
CA ARG A 136 -15.85 8.17 18.64
C ARG A 136 -16.55 6.84 18.43
N ILE A 137 -15.92 5.92 17.69
CA ILE A 137 -16.31 4.50 17.73
C ILE A 137 -15.72 3.91 19.00
N ALA A 138 -16.57 3.60 19.98
CA ALA A 138 -16.20 2.84 21.16
C ALA A 138 -16.33 1.35 20.85
N THR A 139 -15.21 0.65 20.71
CA THR A 139 -15.16 -0.82 20.86
C THR A 139 -15.39 -1.16 22.32
N ALA A 140 -16.55 -1.72 22.64
CA ALA A 140 -16.80 -2.32 23.95
C ALA A 140 -16.14 -3.70 24.02
N GLU A 141 -15.49 -3.99 25.15
CA GLU A 141 -14.89 -5.30 25.45
C GLU A 141 -15.95 -6.31 25.94
N MET A 142 -15.52 -7.55 26.15
CA MET A 142 -16.32 -8.74 26.44
C MET A 142 -16.77 -8.85 27.92
N ASP A 143 -17.53 -9.91 28.21
CA ASP A 143 -17.95 -10.44 29.53
C ASP A 143 -18.98 -9.59 30.32
N GLU A 144 -19.96 -10.11 31.08
CA GLU A 144 -20.49 -11.47 31.31
C GLU A 144 -22.00 -11.50 30.86
N ILE A 145 -22.91 -12.47 31.10
CA ILE A 145 -22.94 -13.73 31.90
C ILE A 145 -23.95 -14.73 31.30
N LEU A 146 -23.98 -15.98 31.79
CA LEU A 146 -25.03 -16.98 31.55
C LEU A 146 -26.25 -16.77 32.46
N ASP A 147 -27.48 -16.88 31.92
CA ASP A 147 -28.52 -17.78 32.49
C ASP A 147 -29.71 -17.94 31.51
N GLY A 148 -30.56 -18.96 31.72
CA GLY A 148 -31.88 -19.04 31.08
C GLY A 148 -32.11 -20.21 30.12
N ILE A 149 -31.96 -21.45 30.60
CA ILE A 149 -32.55 -22.63 29.95
C ILE A 149 -34.08 -22.53 30.06
N SER A 150 -34.80 -22.71 28.94
CA SER A 150 -36.14 -23.29 28.90
C SER A 150 -36.46 -23.89 27.53
#